data_AF-A0A1Q2CNE2-F1
#
_entry.id   AF-A0A1Q2CNE2-F1
#
_cell.length_a   1.000
_cell.length_b   1.000
_cell.length_c   1.000
_cell.angle_alpha   90.00
_cell.angle_beta   90.00
_cell.angle_gamma   90.00
#
_symmetry.space_group_name_H-M   'P 1'
#
loop_
_entity.id
_entity.type
_entity.pdbx_description
1 polymer ?
#
loop_
_entity_poly.entity_id
_entity_poly.type
_entity_poly.pdbx_seq_one_letter_code
_entity_poly.pdbx_strand_id
1 'polypeptide(L)'
;MNLDLTPSQPESLRSLPGLRPVGLDAEVRHLTNRLVLALAGDDIFTLRTWQEGDPQRVRWLAATWRDSGPYFRYRVRTVAGFATIGSLGLERGLRLSRAFLTEEAKPVQNEPQILIDGERFRPRQVVDLLPSADAARDAAVARVADVRAMYGRMLSDVAYRIENSALFDHAVPTTDQFERALAIWADVTDATPAPEVVRLAAAVKVTFDTARAHAETTGLGHLPEAVRAEGRRAASAARLASNAGTPGERDAAWEQVNRILSSLALYYLPDVARGQLGR
;
A
#
# COMPACT_ATOMS: atom_id res chain seq x y z
N MET A 1 -51.13 -13.25 10.88
CA MET A 1 -50.14 -12.96 11.93
C MET A 1 -48.79 -13.43 11.38
N ASN A 2 -48.16 -12.60 10.56
CA ASN A 2 -46.89 -12.92 9.90
C ASN A 2 -45.77 -12.32 10.75
N LEU A 3 -44.86 -13.18 11.20
CA LEU A 3 -43.59 -12.79 11.79
C LEU A 3 -42.62 -12.52 10.64
N ASP A 4 -42.44 -11.24 10.31
CA ASP A 4 -41.32 -10.77 9.50
C ASP A 4 -40.03 -10.98 10.31
N LEU A 5 -39.30 -12.03 9.96
CA LEU A 5 -37.89 -12.20 10.32
C LEU A 5 -37.05 -11.72 9.14
N THR A 6 -36.91 -10.40 9.02
CA THR A 6 -35.86 -9.82 8.21
C THR A 6 -34.51 -10.19 8.84
N PRO A 7 -33.60 -10.86 8.14
CA PRO A 7 -32.24 -11.04 8.66
C PRO A 7 -31.64 -9.64 8.77
N SER A 8 -31.32 -9.24 9.99
CA SER A 8 -30.57 -8.04 10.29
C SER A 8 -29.31 -8.08 9.42
N GLN A 9 -29.21 -7.15 8.46
CA GLN A 9 -27.97 -6.96 7.72
C GLN A 9 -26.85 -6.77 8.75
N PRO A 10 -25.70 -7.47 8.63
CA PRO A 10 -24.61 -7.22 9.56
C PRO A 10 -24.23 -5.75 9.42
N GLU A 11 -24.33 -5.02 10.53
CA GLU A 11 -23.83 -3.66 10.64
C GLU A 11 -22.46 -3.62 9.97
N SER A 12 -22.38 -2.76 8.96
CA SER A 12 -21.15 -2.44 8.23
C SER A 12 -19.95 -2.46 9.17
N LEU A 13 -19.06 -3.43 8.94
CA LEU A 13 -17.79 -3.61 9.63
C LEU A 13 -17.05 -2.27 9.67
N ARG A 14 -17.14 -1.57 10.81
CA ARG A 14 -16.36 -0.38 11.08
C ARG A 14 -14.90 -0.83 11.21
N SER A 15 -14.13 -0.78 10.13
CA SER A 15 -12.69 -0.93 10.21
C SER A 15 -12.14 0.22 11.06
N LEU A 16 -11.39 -0.07 12.11
CA LEU A 16 -10.78 0.96 12.95
C LEU A 16 -9.83 1.84 12.09
N PRO A 17 -10.10 3.16 11.94
CA PRO A 17 -9.20 4.05 11.22
C PRO A 17 -7.84 4.14 11.91
N GLY A 18 -6.78 4.40 11.14
CA GLY A 18 -5.42 4.55 11.67
C GLY A 18 -4.68 3.26 12.02
N LEU A 19 -5.29 2.07 11.86
CA LEU A 19 -4.58 0.80 12.01
C LEU A 19 -3.71 0.49 10.80
N ARG A 20 -2.40 0.43 11.02
CA ARG A 20 -1.43 0.05 9.99
C ARG A 20 -0.88 -1.35 10.26
N PRO A 21 -1.02 -2.32 9.34
CA PRO A 21 -0.38 -3.63 9.47
C PRO A 21 1.13 -3.48 9.68
N VAL A 22 1.69 -4.28 10.60
CA VAL A 22 3.12 -4.35 10.85
C VAL A 22 3.57 -5.81 10.87
N GLY A 23 4.74 -6.09 10.30
CA GLY A 23 5.33 -7.43 10.30
C GLY A 23 5.68 -7.88 11.72
N LEU A 24 5.51 -9.16 12.02
CA LEU A 24 5.90 -9.73 13.32
C LEU A 24 7.42 -9.72 13.54
N ASP A 25 8.18 -9.61 12.45
CA ASP A 25 9.63 -9.42 12.40
C ASP A 25 10.07 -7.97 12.65
N ALA A 26 9.15 -7.00 12.73
CA ALA A 26 9.49 -5.62 13.00
C ALA A 26 10.20 -5.48 14.35
N GLU A 27 11.37 -4.85 14.31
CA GLU A 27 12.20 -4.60 15.50
C GLU A 27 11.60 -3.52 16.38
N VAL A 28 11.63 -3.74 17.70
CA VAL A 28 11.00 -2.83 18.67
C VAL A 28 11.57 -1.43 18.68
N ARG A 29 12.84 -1.23 18.29
CA ARG A 29 13.45 0.10 18.19
C ARG A 29 12.77 1.00 17.16
N HIS A 30 12.08 0.43 16.16
CA HIS A 30 11.34 1.19 15.16
C HIS A 30 9.89 1.49 15.58
N LEU A 31 9.48 1.00 16.75
CA LEU A 31 8.10 1.07 17.24
C LEU A 31 7.98 1.96 18.50
N THR A 32 9.03 2.72 18.81
CA THR A 32 9.09 3.59 19.99
C THR A 32 7.96 4.60 20.01
N ASN A 33 7.33 4.75 21.18
CA ASN A 33 6.16 5.58 21.46
C ASN A 33 4.88 5.18 20.71
N ARG A 34 4.84 4.01 20.07
CA ARG A 34 3.64 3.47 19.40
C ARG A 34 3.02 2.32 20.20
N LEU A 35 1.72 2.12 20.03
CA LEU A 35 1.07 0.89 20.49
C LEU A 35 0.98 -0.10 19.33
N VAL A 36 1.42 -1.32 19.59
CA VAL A 36 1.25 -2.49 18.75
C VAL A 36 0.10 -3.32 19.32
N LEU A 37 -0.83 -3.70 18.45
CA LEU A 37 -1.90 -4.67 18.69
C LEU A 37 -1.58 -5.92 17.88
N ALA A 38 -1.27 -7.04 18.53
CA ALA A 38 -1.03 -8.31 17.86
C ALA A 38 -2.04 -9.37 18.29
N LEU A 39 -2.37 -10.26 17.36
CA LEU A 39 -3.34 -11.33 17.55
C LEU A 39 -2.65 -12.66 17.72
N ALA A 40 -3.16 -13.50 18.62
CA ALA A 40 -2.78 -14.90 18.79
C ALA A 40 -4.04 -15.77 18.98
N GLY A 41 -4.67 -16.16 17.87
CA GLY A 41 -6.02 -16.71 17.91
C GLY A 41 -7.00 -15.63 18.40
N ASP A 42 -7.77 -15.95 19.44
CA ASP A 42 -8.71 -15.01 20.11
C ASP A 42 -8.02 -14.11 21.16
N ASP A 43 -6.73 -14.34 21.44
CA ASP A 43 -5.97 -13.53 22.38
C ASP A 43 -5.39 -12.27 21.71
N ILE A 44 -5.32 -11.18 22.47
CA ILE A 44 -4.65 -9.95 22.07
C ILE A 44 -3.36 -9.74 22.87
N PHE A 45 -2.28 -9.49 22.16
CA PHE A 45 -1.02 -9.01 22.70
C PHE A 45 -0.87 -7.51 22.40
N THR A 46 -0.89 -6.68 23.44
CA THR A 46 -0.58 -5.25 23.32
C THR A 46 0.87 -4.99 23.71
N LEU A 47 1.58 -4.21 22.92
CA LEU A 47 2.98 -3.84 23.18
C LEU A 47 3.15 -2.34 22.99
N ARG A 48 3.65 -1.66 24.02
CA ARG A 48 4.09 -0.27 23.97
C ARG A 48 5.57 -0.21 24.28
N THR A 49 6.33 0.50 23.47
CA THR A 49 7.78 0.63 23.65
C THR A 49 8.17 2.09 23.86
N TRP A 50 9.20 2.34 24.65
CA TRP A 50 9.83 3.65 24.79
C TRP A 50 11.33 3.45 25.01
N GLN A 51 12.11 4.43 24.57
CA GLN A 51 13.54 4.44 24.75
C GLN A 51 13.88 5.20 26.05
N GLU A 52 14.78 4.66 26.86
CA GLU A 52 15.25 5.31 28.08
C GLU A 52 16.77 5.10 28.20
N GLY A 53 17.53 6.19 28.06
CA GLY A 53 18.99 6.15 28.10
C GLY A 53 19.61 5.54 26.85
N ASP A 54 20.16 4.32 26.97
CA ASP A 54 20.95 3.64 25.95
C ASP A 54 20.15 3.39 24.64
N PRO A 55 20.59 3.91 23.48
CA PRO A 55 19.88 3.73 22.20
C PRO A 55 19.81 2.29 21.70
N GLN A 56 20.62 1.38 22.25
CA GLN A 56 20.56 -0.05 21.91
C GLN A 56 19.56 -0.82 22.77
N ARG A 57 18.96 -0.19 23.79
CA ARG A 57 18.04 -0.82 24.73
C ARG A 57 16.68 -0.13 24.69
N VAL A 58 15.64 -0.95 24.51
CA VAL A 58 14.26 -0.47 24.45
C VAL A 58 13.53 -1.03 25.67
N ARG A 59 12.89 -0.14 26.43
CA ARG A 59 11.93 -0.57 27.45
C ARG A 59 10.61 -0.85 26.76
N TRP A 60 9.99 -1.94 27.15
CA TRP A 60 8.66 -2.27 26.67
C TRP A 60 7.75 -2.62 27.83
N LEU A 61 6.49 -2.25 27.64
CA LEU A 61 5.35 -2.70 28.41
C LEU A 61 4.52 -3.56 27.46
N ALA A 62 4.28 -4.81 27.82
CA ALA A 62 3.19 -5.54 27.19
C ALA A 62 2.17 -6.05 28.18
N ALA A 63 0.93 -6.03 27.72
CA ALA A 63 -0.18 -6.72 28.33
C ALA A 63 -0.72 -7.77 27.34
N THR A 64 -0.99 -8.94 27.88
CA THR A 64 -1.68 -10.03 27.18
C THR A 64 -3.11 -10.06 27.68
N TRP A 65 -4.05 -10.12 26.75
CA TRP A 65 -5.48 -10.21 26.99
C TRP A 65 -5.95 -11.54 26.44
N ARG A 66 -6.54 -12.38 27.28
CA ARG A 66 -7.10 -13.67 26.86
C ARG A 66 -8.62 -13.60 26.90
N ASP A 67 -9.29 -14.24 25.94
CA ASP A 67 -10.77 -14.28 25.90
C ASP A 67 -11.36 -15.01 27.15
N SER A 68 -10.56 -15.88 27.77
CA SER A 68 -10.93 -16.68 28.96
C SER A 68 -10.93 -15.94 30.31
N GLY A 69 -10.70 -14.62 30.36
CA GLY A 69 -10.82 -13.84 31.60
C GLY A 69 -9.53 -13.15 32.08
N PRO A 70 -9.56 -12.47 33.24
CA PRO A 70 -8.73 -11.31 33.53
C PRO A 70 -7.35 -11.70 34.06
N TYR A 71 -6.49 -12.26 33.22
CA TYR A 71 -5.06 -12.34 33.52
C TYR A 71 -4.33 -11.17 32.87
N PHE A 72 -4.64 -9.96 33.33
CA PHE A 72 -3.87 -8.76 33.01
C PHE A 72 -2.46 -8.90 33.60
N ARG A 73 -1.53 -9.46 32.81
CA ARG A 73 -0.11 -9.54 33.17
C ARG A 73 0.65 -8.42 32.48
N TYR A 74 0.73 -7.28 33.16
CA TYR A 74 1.70 -6.25 32.78
C TYR A 74 3.11 -6.76 33.14
N ARG A 75 4.04 -6.62 32.20
CA ARG A 75 5.46 -6.81 32.49
C ARG A 75 6.21 -5.71 31.78
N VAL A 76 6.96 -4.94 32.56
CA VAL A 76 7.94 -4.01 32.03
C VAL A 76 9.26 -4.73 31.97
N ARG A 77 9.91 -4.70 30.81
CA ARG A 77 11.24 -5.28 30.62
C ARG A 77 12.07 -4.37 29.73
N THR A 78 13.38 -4.48 29.89
CA THR A 78 14.35 -3.93 28.95
C THR A 78 14.80 -5.06 28.05
N VAL A 79 14.69 -4.86 26.74
CA VAL A 79 15.16 -5.82 25.73
C VAL A 79 16.13 -5.11 24.79
N ALA A 80 16.88 -5.91 24.04
CA ALA A 80 17.68 -5.37 22.97
C ALA A 80 16.78 -4.73 21.90
N GLY A 81 17.22 -3.62 21.30
CA GLY A 81 16.44 -2.90 20.30
C GLY A 81 16.09 -3.73 19.05
N PHE A 82 16.86 -4.79 18.78
CA PHE A 82 16.64 -5.74 17.69
C PHE A 82 15.61 -6.84 18.00
N ALA A 83 15.06 -6.90 19.23
CA ALA A 83 13.99 -7.84 19.54
C ALA A 83 12.78 -7.54 18.63
N THR A 84 12.11 -8.59 18.14
CA THR A 84 10.97 -8.46 17.23
C THR A 84 9.64 -8.64 17.97
N ILE A 85 8.54 -8.11 17.41
CA ILE A 85 7.18 -8.32 17.96
C ILE A 85 6.91 -9.82 18.20
N GLY A 86 7.26 -10.66 17.23
CA GLY A 86 7.11 -12.12 17.30
C GLY A 86 7.93 -12.75 18.44
N SER A 87 9.20 -12.34 18.60
CA SER A 87 10.04 -12.85 19.69
C SER A 87 9.47 -12.50 21.07
N LEU A 88 8.90 -11.30 21.23
CA LEU A 88 8.25 -10.88 22.47
C LEU A 88 6.93 -11.60 22.73
N GLY A 89 6.17 -11.93 21.68
CA GLY A 89 5.02 -12.82 21.78
C GLY A 89 5.39 -14.20 22.29
N LEU A 90 6.47 -14.79 21.74
CA LEU A 90 6.98 -16.10 22.17
C LEU A 90 7.46 -16.09 23.63
N GLU A 91 8.10 -15.01 24.11
CA GLU A 91 8.42 -14.86 25.54
C GLU A 91 7.18 -14.92 26.46
N ARG A 92 6.00 -14.61 25.92
CA ARG A 92 4.71 -14.71 26.62
C ARG A 92 3.96 -16.02 26.35
N GLY A 93 4.59 -16.95 25.63
CA GLY A 93 3.97 -18.20 25.21
C GLY A 93 2.87 -18.01 24.17
N LEU A 94 2.90 -16.91 23.41
CA LEU A 94 1.93 -16.60 22.35
C LEU A 94 2.55 -16.85 20.99
N ARG A 95 1.77 -17.48 20.09
CA ARG A 95 2.08 -17.54 18.66
C ARG A 95 1.30 -16.45 17.97
N LEU A 96 1.94 -15.30 17.79
CA LEU A 96 1.31 -14.17 17.12
C LEU A 96 1.09 -14.50 15.63
N SER A 97 -0.07 -14.12 15.09
CA SER A 97 -0.44 -14.34 13.69
C SER A 97 -0.47 -13.04 12.89
N ARG A 98 -0.86 -11.93 13.51
CA ARG A 98 -1.00 -10.61 12.87
C ARG A 98 -0.65 -9.51 13.87
N ALA A 99 -0.15 -8.38 13.38
CA ALA A 99 0.10 -7.20 14.20
C ALA A 99 -0.27 -5.91 13.46
N PHE A 100 -0.70 -4.92 14.22
CA PHE A 100 -1.15 -3.62 13.76
C PHE A 100 -0.56 -2.53 14.65
N LEU A 101 -0.20 -1.40 14.05
CA LEU A 101 0.21 -0.18 14.74
C LEU A 101 -0.97 0.78 14.82
N THR A 102 -1.07 1.46 15.96
CA THR A 102 -2.01 2.56 16.20
C THR A 102 -1.32 3.65 17.01
N GLU A 103 -1.67 4.90 16.70
CA GLU A 103 -1.12 6.09 17.36
C GLU A 103 -1.95 6.51 18.59
N GLU A 104 -3.23 6.11 18.64
CA GLU A 104 -4.20 6.61 19.63
C GLU A 104 -4.64 5.58 20.68
N ALA A 105 -3.95 4.43 20.74
CA ALA A 105 -4.37 3.38 21.63
C ALA A 105 -3.68 3.37 23.00
N LYS A 106 -4.49 3.27 24.06
CA LYS A 106 -4.01 3.21 25.45
C LYS A 106 -4.69 2.06 26.19
N PRO A 107 -3.92 1.19 26.89
CA PRO A 107 -4.51 0.24 27.79
C PRO A 107 -5.18 0.99 28.94
N VAL A 108 -6.42 0.64 29.28
CA VAL A 108 -7.08 1.14 30.48
C VAL A 108 -6.54 0.38 31.69
N GLN A 109 -6.10 1.09 32.73
CA GLN A 109 -5.64 0.44 33.96
C GLN A 109 -6.78 -0.37 34.58
N ASN A 110 -6.49 -1.61 34.98
CA ASN A 110 -7.40 -2.51 35.70
C ASN A 110 -8.63 -3.00 34.90
N GLU A 111 -8.76 -2.70 33.60
CA GLU A 111 -9.84 -3.19 32.76
C GLU A 111 -9.32 -3.75 31.42
N PRO A 112 -9.91 -4.84 30.89
CA PRO A 112 -9.64 -5.33 29.54
C PRO A 112 -10.31 -4.44 28.51
N GLN A 113 -9.83 -3.21 28.40
CA GLN A 113 -10.29 -2.25 27.42
C GLN A 113 -9.11 -1.53 26.78
N ILE A 114 -9.26 -1.30 25.47
CA ILE A 114 -8.34 -0.56 24.64
C ILE A 114 -9.10 0.70 24.22
N LEU A 115 -8.58 1.86 24.57
CA LEU A 115 -9.07 3.12 24.02
C LEU A 115 -8.58 3.21 22.58
N ILE A 116 -9.43 3.46 21.59
CA ILE A 116 -9.05 3.73 20.20
C ILE A 116 -9.89 4.92 19.75
N ASP A 117 -9.26 6.01 19.32
CA ASP A 117 -9.92 7.27 18.93
C ASP A 117 -10.95 7.78 19.95
N GLY A 118 -10.66 7.59 21.24
CA GLY A 118 -11.54 8.01 22.35
C GLY A 118 -12.67 7.03 22.70
N GLU A 119 -12.89 5.97 21.93
CA GLU A 119 -13.85 4.91 22.22
C GLU A 119 -13.19 3.72 22.94
N ARG A 120 -13.94 3.03 23.82
CA ARG A 120 -13.43 1.91 24.62
C ARG A 120 -13.90 0.58 24.05
N PHE A 121 -12.96 -0.29 23.72
CA PHE A 121 -13.23 -1.61 23.15
C PHE A 121 -12.68 -2.73 24.02
N ARG A 122 -13.48 -3.79 24.25
CA ARG A 122 -12.97 -5.06 24.80
C ARG A 122 -12.09 -5.77 23.77
N PRO A 123 -11.15 -6.65 24.19
CA PRO A 123 -10.28 -7.38 23.27
C PRO A 123 -11.03 -8.06 22.13
N ARG A 124 -12.09 -8.83 22.44
CA ARG A 124 -12.90 -9.50 21.42
C ARG A 124 -13.54 -8.52 20.42
N GLN A 125 -14.04 -7.37 20.89
CA GLN A 125 -14.56 -6.33 20.00
C GLN A 125 -13.46 -5.75 19.10
N VAL A 126 -12.23 -5.61 19.60
CA VAL A 126 -11.09 -5.22 18.77
C VAL A 126 -10.80 -6.30 17.73
N VAL A 127 -10.81 -7.59 18.07
CA VAL A 127 -10.62 -8.69 17.10
C VAL A 127 -11.65 -8.62 15.97
N ASP A 128 -12.93 -8.40 16.31
CA ASP A 128 -14.02 -8.32 15.34
C ASP A 128 -13.92 -7.10 14.41
N LEU A 129 -13.30 -6.01 14.87
CA LEU A 129 -13.09 -4.78 14.10
C LEU A 129 -11.80 -4.81 13.26
N LEU A 130 -10.89 -5.77 13.52
CA LEU A 130 -9.69 -5.94 12.72
C LEU A 130 -10.03 -6.61 11.38
N PRO A 131 -9.46 -6.16 10.25
CA PRO A 131 -9.67 -6.83 8.97
C PRO A 131 -9.34 -8.31 9.10
N SER A 132 -10.19 -9.22 8.64
CA SER A 132 -9.86 -10.65 8.59
C SER A 132 -8.63 -10.90 7.70
N ALA A 133 -7.96 -12.04 7.86
CA ALA A 133 -6.79 -12.35 7.03
C ALA A 133 -7.17 -12.37 5.53
N ASP A 134 -8.37 -12.88 5.24
CA ASP A 134 -8.94 -12.91 3.90
C ASP A 134 -9.31 -11.50 3.41
N ALA A 135 -9.97 -10.69 4.23
CA ALA A 135 -10.31 -9.31 3.86
C ALA A 135 -9.05 -8.44 3.63
N ALA A 136 -7.99 -8.64 4.43
CA ALA A 136 -6.72 -7.94 4.25
C ALA A 136 -6.01 -8.37 2.96
N ARG A 137 -6.06 -9.66 2.63
CA ARG A 137 -5.54 -10.22 1.38
C ARG A 137 -6.32 -9.67 0.18
N ASP A 138 -7.65 -9.72 0.23
CA ASP A 138 -8.53 -9.24 -0.83
C ASP A 138 -8.31 -7.74 -1.08
N ALA A 139 -8.20 -6.94 -0.03
CA ALA A 139 -7.88 -5.52 -0.14
C ALA A 139 -6.48 -5.27 -0.74
N ALA A 140 -5.50 -6.13 -0.43
CA ALA A 140 -4.16 -6.06 -1.01
C ALA A 140 -4.17 -6.40 -2.51
N VAL A 141 -4.92 -7.44 -2.91
CA VAL A 141 -5.12 -7.81 -4.32
C VAL A 141 -5.82 -6.69 -5.09
N ALA A 142 -6.91 -6.16 -4.54
CA ALA A 142 -7.64 -5.03 -5.14
C ALA A 142 -6.74 -3.81 -5.36
N ARG A 143 -5.90 -3.46 -4.37
CA ARG A 143 -4.95 -2.33 -4.48
C ARG A 143 -4.00 -2.49 -5.67
N VAL A 144 -3.47 -3.69 -5.90
CA VAL A 144 -2.57 -3.91 -7.05
C VAL A 144 -3.34 -3.89 -8.37
N ALA A 145 -4.58 -4.40 -8.39
CA ALA A 145 -5.45 -4.25 -9.55
C ALA A 145 -5.71 -2.78 -9.90
N ASP A 146 -5.96 -1.92 -8.91
CA ASP A 146 -6.13 -0.47 -9.09
C ASP A 146 -4.87 0.19 -9.65
N VAL A 147 -3.70 -0.16 -9.13
CA VAL A 147 -2.40 0.33 -9.65
C VAL A 147 -2.21 -0.08 -11.11
N ARG A 148 -2.48 -1.35 -11.45
CA ARG A 148 -2.39 -1.84 -12.83
C ARG A 148 -3.38 -1.14 -13.76
N ALA A 149 -4.62 -0.92 -13.30
CA ALA A 149 -5.63 -0.20 -14.06
C ALA A 149 -5.23 1.26 -14.29
N MET A 150 -4.67 1.93 -13.28
CA MET A 150 -4.15 3.29 -13.40
C MET A 150 -2.97 3.36 -14.37
N TYR A 151 -1.99 2.48 -14.21
CA TYR A 151 -0.83 2.40 -15.09
C TYR A 151 -1.25 2.09 -16.54
N GLY A 152 -2.22 1.19 -16.75
CA GLY A 152 -2.79 0.88 -18.06
C GLY A 152 -3.49 2.09 -18.72
N ARG A 153 -4.20 2.92 -17.95
CA ARG A 153 -4.77 4.18 -18.45
C ARG A 153 -3.66 5.15 -18.89
N MET A 154 -2.62 5.29 -18.09
CA MET A 154 -1.45 6.14 -18.42
C MET A 154 -0.70 5.62 -19.66
N LEU A 155 -0.57 4.29 -19.81
CA LEU A 155 -0.01 3.66 -21.00
C LEU A 155 -0.84 3.91 -22.28
N SER A 156 -2.14 4.15 -22.12
CA SER A 156 -3.06 4.43 -23.24
C SER A 156 -3.18 5.91 -23.57
N ASP A 157 -2.82 6.80 -22.63
CA ASP A 157 -2.77 8.24 -22.83
C ASP A 157 -1.45 8.65 -23.49
N VAL A 158 -1.48 8.83 -24.81
CA VAL A 158 -0.29 9.16 -25.61
C VAL A 158 0.31 10.50 -25.19
N ALA A 159 -0.51 11.50 -24.86
CA ALA A 159 0.00 12.79 -24.42
C ALA A 159 0.75 12.65 -23.09
N TYR A 160 0.15 11.94 -22.13
CA TYR A 160 0.79 11.66 -20.84
C TYR A 160 2.11 10.88 -21.01
N ARG A 161 2.17 9.91 -21.93
CA ARG A 161 3.39 9.15 -22.22
C ARG A 161 4.52 9.99 -22.77
N ILE A 162 4.21 10.97 -23.61
CA ILE A 162 5.22 11.88 -24.16
C ILE A 162 5.72 12.81 -23.04
N GLU A 163 4.79 13.40 -22.29
CA GLU A 163 5.10 14.37 -21.25
C GLU A 163 5.84 13.76 -20.06
N ASN A 164 5.54 12.52 -19.70
CA ASN A 164 6.06 11.85 -18.51
C ASN A 164 6.79 10.54 -18.88
N SER A 165 7.56 10.59 -19.96
CA SER A 165 8.21 9.42 -20.59
C SER A 165 9.11 8.62 -19.64
N ALA A 166 9.67 9.26 -18.60
CA ALA A 166 10.46 8.58 -17.57
C ALA A 166 9.71 7.44 -16.87
N LEU A 167 8.37 7.49 -16.75
CA LEU A 167 7.56 6.42 -16.15
C LEU A 167 7.54 5.14 -16.99
N PHE A 168 7.89 5.24 -18.28
CA PHE A 168 7.81 4.14 -19.25
C PHE A 168 9.19 3.72 -19.76
N ASP A 169 10.24 4.27 -19.17
CA ASP A 169 11.62 3.98 -19.50
C ASP A 169 12.24 3.12 -18.38
N HIS A 170 12.50 1.85 -18.70
CA HIS A 170 13.16 0.92 -17.77
C HIS A 170 14.55 1.40 -17.34
N ALA A 171 15.23 2.28 -18.11
CA ALA A 171 16.51 2.82 -17.69
C ALA A 171 16.40 3.78 -16.48
N VAL A 172 15.19 4.26 -16.15
CA VAL A 172 14.95 5.14 -15.01
C VAL A 172 14.87 4.31 -13.71
N PRO A 173 15.72 4.58 -12.69
CA PRO A 173 15.81 3.74 -11.50
C PRO A 173 14.50 3.56 -10.73
N THR A 174 13.65 4.59 -10.66
CA THR A 174 12.35 4.50 -9.98
C THR A 174 11.36 3.63 -10.75
N THR A 175 11.39 3.67 -12.08
CA THR A 175 10.54 2.86 -12.96
C THR A 175 10.96 1.40 -12.91
N ASP A 176 12.26 1.13 -12.99
CA ASP A 176 12.85 -0.21 -12.82
C ASP A 176 12.49 -0.83 -11.46
N GLN A 177 12.51 -0.05 -10.37
CA GLN A 177 12.03 -0.51 -9.06
C GLN A 177 10.53 -0.89 -9.06
N PHE A 178 9.70 -0.10 -9.72
CA PHE A 178 8.27 -0.40 -9.87
C PHE A 178 8.04 -1.68 -10.69
N GLU A 179 8.73 -1.84 -11.81
CA GLU A 179 8.62 -3.02 -12.67
C GLU A 179 9.09 -4.29 -11.94
N ARG A 180 10.17 -4.22 -11.16
CA ARG A 180 10.58 -5.32 -10.28
C ARG A 180 9.53 -5.65 -9.22
N ALA A 181 8.90 -4.65 -8.59
CA ALA A 181 7.84 -4.91 -7.63
C ALA A 181 6.63 -5.62 -8.28
N LEU A 182 6.28 -5.24 -9.51
CA LEU A 182 5.24 -5.93 -10.30
C LEU A 182 5.64 -7.36 -10.67
N ALA A 183 6.91 -7.61 -11.02
CA ALA A 183 7.41 -8.93 -11.32
C ALA A 183 7.33 -9.85 -10.09
N ILE A 184 7.80 -9.38 -8.93
CA ILE A 184 7.69 -10.13 -7.66
C ILE A 184 6.21 -10.39 -7.31
N TRP A 185 5.33 -9.41 -7.54
CA TRP A 185 3.90 -9.60 -7.32
C TRP A 185 3.29 -10.69 -8.23
N ALA A 186 3.82 -10.89 -9.43
CA ALA A 186 3.31 -11.91 -10.35
C ALA A 186 3.48 -13.34 -9.81
N ASP A 187 4.41 -13.56 -8.88
CA ASP A 187 4.65 -14.83 -8.22
C ASP A 187 3.73 -15.08 -7.00
N VAL A 188 2.84 -14.14 -6.67
CA VAL A 188 1.86 -14.32 -5.58
C VAL A 188 0.83 -15.37 -5.98
N THR A 189 0.66 -16.37 -5.11
CA THR A 189 -0.30 -17.48 -5.28
C THR A 189 -1.21 -17.60 -4.07
N ASP A 190 -2.24 -18.45 -4.13
CA ASP A 190 -3.11 -18.75 -2.99
C ASP A 190 -2.36 -19.34 -1.79
N ALA A 191 -1.19 -19.95 -2.02
CA ALA A 191 -0.32 -20.44 -0.96
C ALA A 191 0.52 -19.34 -0.28
N THR A 192 0.63 -18.14 -0.87
CA THR A 192 1.39 -17.04 -0.30
C THR A 192 0.71 -16.54 1.00
N PRO A 193 1.43 -16.43 2.13
CA PRO A 193 0.84 -15.97 3.39
C PRO A 193 0.23 -14.56 3.27
N ALA A 194 -0.94 -14.34 3.88
CA ALA A 194 -1.64 -13.04 3.81
C ALA A 194 -0.78 -11.82 4.23
N PRO A 195 0.06 -11.88 5.30
CA PRO A 195 0.95 -10.77 5.63
C PRO A 195 1.95 -10.43 4.52
N GLU A 196 2.44 -11.45 3.80
CA GLU A 196 3.36 -11.27 2.69
C GLU A 196 2.65 -10.66 1.47
N VAL A 197 1.42 -11.09 1.18
CA VAL A 197 0.59 -10.45 0.14
C VAL A 197 0.36 -8.97 0.46
N VAL A 198 0.03 -8.63 1.70
CA VAL A 198 -0.15 -7.22 2.11
C VAL A 198 1.14 -6.42 1.93
N ARG A 199 2.29 -6.99 2.29
CA ARG A 199 3.60 -6.35 2.14
C ARG A 199 3.98 -6.11 0.68
N LEU A 200 3.81 -7.11 -0.18
CA LEU A 200 4.11 -7.00 -1.61
C LEU A 200 3.17 -6.00 -2.31
N ALA A 201 1.88 -5.97 -1.94
CA ALA A 201 0.94 -4.99 -2.48
C ALA A 201 1.32 -3.55 -2.09
N ALA A 202 1.77 -3.34 -0.84
CA ALA A 202 2.25 -2.06 -0.39
C ALA A 202 3.53 -1.63 -1.15
N ALA A 203 4.46 -2.56 -1.38
CA ALA A 203 5.66 -2.30 -2.18
C ALA A 203 5.30 -1.82 -3.59
N VAL A 204 4.42 -2.55 -4.30
CA VAL A 204 3.94 -2.17 -5.64
C VAL A 204 3.38 -0.74 -5.64
N LYS A 205 2.50 -0.41 -4.69
CA LYS A 205 1.88 0.91 -4.60
C LYS A 205 2.91 2.02 -4.37
N VAL A 206 3.81 1.84 -3.41
CA VAL A 206 4.82 2.84 -3.07
C VAL A 206 5.78 3.07 -4.23
N THR A 207 6.25 2.00 -4.89
CA THR A 207 7.14 2.12 -6.04
C THR A 207 6.44 2.79 -7.23
N PHE A 208 5.16 2.49 -7.45
CA PHE A 208 4.36 3.14 -8.50
C PHE A 208 4.22 4.64 -8.24
N ASP A 209 3.80 5.03 -7.04
CA ASP A 209 3.63 6.44 -6.68
C ASP A 209 4.95 7.21 -6.80
N THR A 210 6.05 6.59 -6.39
CA THR A 210 7.39 7.18 -6.47
C THR A 210 7.83 7.35 -7.93
N ALA A 211 7.69 6.32 -8.76
CA ALA A 211 8.03 6.38 -10.17
C ALA A 211 7.18 7.43 -10.90
N ARG A 212 5.88 7.47 -10.61
CA ARG A 212 4.96 8.46 -11.16
C ARG A 212 5.35 9.87 -10.76
N ALA A 213 5.54 10.13 -9.47
CA ALA A 213 5.90 11.46 -8.97
C ALA A 213 7.24 11.94 -9.56
N HIS A 214 8.22 11.03 -9.70
CA HIS A 214 9.48 11.33 -10.37
C HIS A 214 9.27 11.70 -11.84
N ALA A 215 8.46 10.93 -12.58
CA ALA A 215 8.19 11.20 -13.98
C ALA A 215 7.41 12.50 -14.19
N GLU A 216 6.42 12.80 -13.35
CA GLU A 216 5.65 14.06 -13.38
C GLU A 216 6.53 15.27 -13.02
N THR A 217 7.45 15.11 -12.07
CA THR A 217 8.42 16.16 -11.70
C THR A 217 9.44 16.41 -12.81
N THR A 218 9.92 15.34 -13.44
CA THR A 218 10.90 15.40 -14.53
C THR A 218 10.26 15.94 -15.80
N GLY A 219 9.02 15.53 -16.08
CA GLY A 219 8.27 15.89 -17.27
C GLY A 219 9.07 15.66 -18.56
N LEU A 220 8.95 16.64 -19.48
CA LEU A 220 9.71 16.65 -20.73
C LEU A 220 11.24 16.78 -20.52
N GLY A 221 11.71 17.01 -19.28
CA GLY A 221 13.13 17.05 -18.95
C GLY A 221 13.86 15.73 -19.20
N HIS A 222 13.14 14.61 -19.19
CA HIS A 222 13.68 13.27 -19.50
C HIS A 222 14.13 13.15 -20.96
N LEU A 223 13.47 13.91 -21.86
CA LEU A 223 13.86 13.94 -23.26
C LEU A 223 15.21 14.65 -23.43
N PRO A 224 16.05 14.22 -24.40
CA PRO A 224 17.23 14.96 -24.78
C PRO A 224 16.89 16.41 -25.10
N GLU A 225 17.71 17.35 -24.65
CA GLU A 225 17.42 18.79 -24.75
C GLU A 225 17.07 19.23 -26.17
N ALA A 226 17.79 18.71 -27.16
CA ALA A 226 17.63 19.01 -28.58
C ALA A 226 16.24 18.67 -29.15
N VAL A 227 15.46 17.81 -28.48
CA VAL A 227 14.16 17.33 -28.98
C VAL A 227 12.99 17.65 -28.04
N ARG A 228 13.22 18.40 -26.96
CA ARG A 228 12.16 18.76 -25.99
C ARG A 228 11.06 19.60 -26.62
N ALA A 229 11.40 20.47 -27.56
CA ALA A 229 10.44 21.33 -28.26
C ALA A 229 9.50 20.51 -29.16
N GLU A 230 10.05 19.53 -29.88
CA GLU A 230 9.34 18.55 -30.67
C GLU A 230 8.44 17.68 -29.79
N GLY A 231 8.96 17.18 -28.67
CA GLY A 231 8.19 16.42 -27.69
C GLY A 231 6.98 17.20 -27.17
N ARG A 232 7.17 18.48 -26.84
CA ARG A 232 6.06 19.37 -26.42
C ARG A 232 5.01 19.51 -27.53
N ARG A 233 5.44 19.72 -28.78
CA ARG A 233 4.54 19.80 -29.94
C ARG A 233 3.76 18.50 -30.16
N ALA A 234 4.41 17.35 -30.01
CA ALA A 234 3.76 16.04 -30.11
C ALA A 234 2.72 15.84 -29.02
N ALA A 235 3.04 16.18 -27.76
CA ALA A 235 2.09 16.10 -26.66
C ALA A 235 0.88 17.02 -26.87
N SER A 236 1.09 18.26 -27.33
CA SER A 236 -0.01 19.17 -27.66
C SER A 236 -0.88 18.64 -28.82
N ALA A 237 -0.27 18.09 -29.87
CA ALA A 237 -0.99 17.47 -30.98
C ALA A 237 -1.80 16.24 -30.52
N ALA A 238 -1.25 15.42 -29.61
CA ALA A 238 -1.97 14.28 -29.02
C ALA A 238 -3.19 14.74 -28.22
N ARG A 239 -3.06 15.81 -27.42
CA ARG A 239 -4.20 16.41 -26.69
C ARG A 239 -5.26 16.95 -27.64
N LEU A 240 -4.87 17.58 -28.75
CA LEU A 240 -5.79 18.02 -29.80
C LEU A 240 -6.52 16.84 -30.43
N ALA A 241 -5.79 15.77 -30.76
CA ALA A 241 -6.36 14.56 -31.34
C ALA A 241 -7.38 13.89 -30.41
N SER A 242 -7.12 13.87 -29.10
CA SER A 242 -8.07 13.31 -28.11
C SER A 242 -9.34 14.16 -27.95
N ASN A 243 -9.27 15.46 -28.20
CA ASN A 243 -10.37 16.40 -27.99
C ASN A 243 -11.06 16.89 -29.28
N ALA A 244 -10.60 16.46 -30.46
CA ALA A 244 -11.10 16.97 -31.72
C ALA A 244 -12.56 16.55 -31.97
N GLY A 245 -13.37 17.53 -32.36
CA GLY A 245 -14.81 17.40 -32.53
C GLY A 245 -15.20 16.60 -33.78
N THR A 246 -14.31 16.50 -34.76
CA THR A 246 -14.56 15.78 -36.02
C THR A 246 -13.55 14.66 -36.26
N PRO A 247 -13.92 13.58 -36.99
CA PRO A 247 -12.97 12.53 -37.38
C PRO A 247 -11.75 13.05 -38.15
N GLY A 248 -11.95 13.94 -39.13
CA GLY A 248 -10.85 14.46 -39.95
C GLY A 248 -9.82 15.28 -39.17
N GLU A 249 -10.25 16.08 -38.19
CA GLU A 249 -9.33 16.79 -37.29
C GLU A 249 -8.56 15.83 -36.38
N ARG A 250 -9.20 14.76 -35.90
CA ARG A 250 -8.53 13.72 -35.11
C ARG A 250 -7.46 13.01 -35.93
N ASP A 251 -7.79 12.60 -37.15
CA ASP A 251 -6.88 11.84 -38.02
C ASP A 251 -5.66 12.69 -38.39
N ALA A 252 -5.86 13.95 -38.81
CA ALA A 252 -4.78 14.87 -39.11
C ALA A 252 -3.88 15.15 -37.89
N ALA A 253 -4.48 15.28 -36.70
CA ALA A 253 -3.71 15.46 -35.47
C ALA A 253 -2.91 14.20 -35.09
N TRP A 254 -3.45 13.00 -35.27
CA TRP A 254 -2.72 11.75 -35.04
C TRP A 254 -1.61 11.52 -36.05
N GLU A 255 -1.81 11.83 -37.32
CA GLU A 255 -0.75 11.81 -38.34
C GLU A 255 0.40 12.73 -37.95
N GLN A 256 0.09 13.92 -37.44
CA GLN A 256 1.07 14.86 -36.97
C GLN A 256 1.85 14.35 -35.75
N VAL A 257 1.18 13.69 -34.79
CA VAL A 257 1.85 13.04 -33.64
C VAL A 257 2.79 11.95 -34.14
N ASN A 258 2.31 11.04 -34.99
CA ASN A 258 3.10 9.96 -35.58
C ASN A 258 4.35 10.49 -36.26
N ARG A 259 4.19 11.49 -37.13
CA ARG A 259 5.31 12.09 -37.86
C ARG A 259 6.37 12.67 -36.93
N ILE A 260 5.97 13.34 -35.85
CA ILE A 260 6.94 13.89 -34.88
C ILE A 260 7.63 12.74 -34.14
N LEU A 261 6.88 11.80 -33.57
CA LEU A 261 7.45 10.71 -32.76
C LEU A 261 8.38 9.81 -33.57
N SER A 262 8.01 9.49 -34.82
CA SER A 262 8.88 8.75 -35.74
C SER A 262 10.18 9.49 -36.04
N SER A 263 10.18 10.83 -36.08
CA SER A 263 11.41 11.61 -36.23
C SER A 263 12.30 11.64 -34.98
N LEU A 264 11.70 11.48 -33.79
CA LEU A 264 12.44 11.42 -32.53
C LEU A 264 13.14 10.08 -32.32
N ALA A 265 12.50 8.98 -32.77
CA ALA A 265 13.05 7.63 -32.74
C ALA A 265 13.58 7.17 -31.35
N LEU A 266 12.96 7.63 -30.26
CA LEU A 266 13.32 7.24 -28.90
C LEU A 266 12.56 5.98 -28.48
N TYR A 267 13.26 4.96 -27.99
CA TYR A 267 12.69 3.63 -27.74
C TYR A 267 11.60 3.60 -26.67
N TYR A 268 11.62 4.55 -25.72
CA TYR A 268 10.63 4.66 -24.63
C TYR A 268 9.41 5.52 -24.98
N LEU A 269 9.42 6.18 -26.16
CA LEU A 269 8.26 6.93 -26.63
C LEU A 269 7.23 6.01 -27.30
N PRO A 270 5.92 6.38 -27.28
CA PRO A 270 4.89 5.57 -27.90
C PRO A 270 5.08 5.44 -29.42
N ASP A 271 5.04 4.21 -29.92
CA ASP A 271 4.81 3.92 -31.34
C ASP A 271 3.31 3.86 -31.60
N VAL A 272 2.74 4.98 -32.03
CA VAL A 272 1.29 5.13 -32.22
C VAL A 272 0.79 4.47 -33.51
N ALA A 273 1.69 4.10 -34.44
CA ALA A 273 1.32 3.39 -35.67
C ALA A 273 0.88 1.94 -35.41
N ARG A 274 1.36 1.29 -34.34
CA ARG A 274 0.97 -0.08 -33.97
C ARG A 274 -0.35 -0.18 -33.20
N GLY A 275 -0.83 0.90 -32.59
CA GLY A 275 -2.04 0.90 -31.75
C GLY A 275 -3.37 1.01 -32.51
N GLN A 276 -3.35 1.43 -33.79
CA GLN A 276 -4.56 1.65 -34.59
C GLN A 276 -5.01 0.44 -35.42
N LEU A 277 -4.18 -0.62 -35.56
CA LEU A 277 -4.54 -1.85 -36.29
C LEU A 277 -5.36 -2.86 -35.46
N GLY A 278 -5.80 -2.47 -34.25
CA GLY A 278 -6.47 -3.35 -33.30
C GLY A 278 -7.87 -2.89 -32.84
N ARG A 279 -8.55 -2.02 -33.59
CA ARG A 279 -9.97 -1.70 -33.36
C ARG A 279 -10.79 -1.88 -34.62
#